data_AF-A0A846A295-F1
#
_entry.id   AF-A0A846A295-F1
#
_cell.length_a   1.000
_cell.length_b   1.000
_cell.length_c   1.000
_cell.angle_alpha   90.00
_cell.angle_beta   90.00
_cell.angle_gamma   90.00
#
_symmetry.space_group_name_H-M   'P 1'
#
loop_
_entity.id
_entity.type
_entity.pdbx_description
1 polymer ?
#
loop_
_entity_poly.entity_id
_entity_poly.type
_entity_poly.pdbx_seq_one_letter_code
_entity_poly.pdbx_strand_id
1 'polypeptide(L)' 'MILTERLIIFSRYPEPGKTKTRMIPALGADGAAKLQRRMTEHTVAQVKEFTTGRPVSVEIHFAGG' A
#
# COMPACT_ATOMS: atom_id res chain seq x y z
N MET A 1 13.88 21.23 -10.54
CA MET A 1 12.56 21.47 -9.88
C MET A 1 12.72 21.13 -8.41
N ILE A 2 12.34 22.03 -7.51
CA ILE A 2 12.40 21.78 -6.06
C ILE A 2 11.13 21.01 -5.69
N LEU A 3 11.26 19.87 -5.01
CA LEU A 3 10.13 19.09 -4.49
C LEU A 3 9.68 19.75 -3.18
N THR A 4 8.57 20.48 -3.20
CA THR A 4 8.05 21.22 -2.04
C THR A 4 7.10 20.38 -1.19
N GLU A 5 6.63 19.25 -1.74
CA GLU A 5 5.65 18.39 -1.11
C GLU A 5 6.14 16.94 -1.06
N ARG A 6 5.72 16.22 -0.01
CA ARG A 6 6.05 14.81 0.20
C ARG A 6 4.81 14.02 0.56
N LEU A 7 4.58 12.94 -0.20
CA LEU A 7 3.54 11.96 0.05
C LEU A 7 4.18 10.70 0.66
N ILE A 8 3.81 10.39 1.90
CA ILE A 8 4.29 9.20 2.62
C ILE A 8 3.16 8.19 2.70
N ILE A 9 3.39 6.97 2.22
CA ILE A 9 2.43 5.87 2.25
C ILE A 9 2.89 4.85 3.28
N PHE A 10 2.09 4.66 4.33
CA PHE A 10 2.29 3.58 5.28
C PHE A 10 1.46 2.36 4.87
N SER A 11 2.12 1.22 4.72
CA SER A 11 1.44 -0.05 4.42
C SER A 11 1.96 -1.18 5.31
N ARG A 12 1.30 -2.34 5.25
CA ARG A 12 1.79 -3.59 5.83
C ARG A 12 2.26 -4.52 4.73
N TYR A 13 3.28 -5.33 5.03
CA TYR A 13 3.72 -6.38 4.11
C TYR A 13 2.63 -7.46 4.00
N PRO A 14 2.34 -7.98 2.79
CA PRO A 14 1.28 -8.95 2.58
C PRO A 14 1.70 -10.36 3.04
N GLU A 15 1.76 -10.56 4.36
CA GLU A 15 2.06 -11.86 4.97
C GLU A 15 0.77 -12.59 5.38
N PRO A 16 0.57 -13.86 4.99
CA PRO A 16 -0.58 -14.66 5.42
C PRO A 16 -0.70 -14.73 6.95
N GLY A 17 -1.94 -14.65 7.45
CA GLY A 17 -2.21 -14.75 8.91
C GLY A 17 -1.92 -13.47 9.70
N LYS A 18 -1.35 -12.46 9.05
CA LYS A 18 -0.73 -11.31 9.70
C LYS A 18 -1.30 -9.97 9.23
N THR A 19 -1.65 -9.90 7.94
CA THR A 19 -2.39 -8.78 7.39
C THR A 19 -3.87 -9.09 7.20
N LYS A 20 -4.71 -8.05 7.23
CA LYS A 20 -6.16 -8.12 7.01
C LYS A 20 -6.81 -9.29 7.76
N THR A 21 -6.41 -9.51 9.02
CA THR A 21 -6.78 -10.69 9.81
C THR A 21 -8.28 -10.87 10.00
N ARG A 22 -9.04 -9.76 10.06
CA ARG A 22 -10.52 -9.79 10.08
C ARG A 22 -11.16 -10.37 8.82
N MET A 23 -10.42 -10.45 7.70
CA MET A 23 -10.87 -11.02 6.43
C MET A 23 -10.53 -12.51 6.30
N ILE A 24 -9.71 -13.07 7.19
CA ILE A 24 -9.32 -14.49 7.16
C ILE A 24 -10.54 -15.43 7.22
N PRO A 25 -11.59 -15.19 8.04
CA PRO A 25 -12.76 -16.07 8.05
C PRO A 25 -13.46 -16.20 6.68
N ALA A 26 -13.39 -15.17 5.84
CA ALA A 26 -14.04 -15.15 4.53
C ALA A 26 -13.09 -15.49 3.36
N LEU A 27 -11.80 -15.17 3.48
CA LEU A 27 -10.84 -15.25 2.37
C LEU A 27 -9.68 -16.25 2.62
N GLY A 28 -9.56 -16.78 3.84
CA GLY A 28 -8.37 -17.48 4.29
C GLY A 28 -7.16 -16.55 4.50
N ALA A 29 -6.11 -17.08 5.10
CA ALA A 29 -4.87 -16.35 5.39
C ALA A 29 -4.20 -15.82 4.11
N ASP A 30 -4.09 -16.65 3.08
CA ASP A 30 -3.56 -16.26 1.77
C ASP A 30 -4.42 -15.24 1.05
N GLY A 31 -5.75 -15.38 1.12
CA GLY A 31 -6.67 -14.42 0.51
C GLY A 31 -6.59 -13.04 1.18
N ALA A 32 -6.44 -13.01 2.51
CA ALA A 32 -6.19 -11.77 3.25
C ALA A 32 -4.87 -11.10 2.84
N ALA A 33 -3.79 -11.87 2.66
CA ALA A 33 -2.51 -11.37 2.16
C ALA A 33 -2.60 -10.85 0.72
N LYS A 34 -3.25 -11.59 -0.18
CA LYS A 34 -3.51 -11.15 -1.56
C LYS A 34 -4.34 -9.88 -1.60
N LEU A 35 -5.34 -9.75 -0.72
CA LEU A 35 -6.13 -8.52 -0.61
C LEU A 35 -5.26 -7.32 -0.22
N GLN A 36 -4.40 -7.46 0.80
CA GLN A 36 -3.46 -6.41 1.20
C GLN A 36 -2.55 -5.99 0.04
N ARG A 37 -2.03 -6.96 -0.72
CA ARG A 37 -1.21 -6.69 -1.91
C ARG A 37 -1.99 -5.88 -2.94
N ARG A 38 -3.19 -6.32 -3.33
CA ARG A 38 -4.03 -5.62 -4.32
C ARG A 38 -4.39 -4.21 -3.89
N MET A 39 -4.70 -3.99 -2.60
CA MET A 39 -4.97 -2.66 -2.07
C MET A 39 -3.74 -1.76 -2.18
N THR A 40 -2.55 -2.27 -1.84
CA THR A 40 -1.30 -1.51 -1.94
C THR A 40 -0.97 -1.17 -3.39
N GLU A 41 -1.10 -2.13 -4.31
CA GLU A 41 -0.90 -1.91 -5.75
C GLU A 41 -1.87 -0.86 -6.30
N HIS A 42 -3.14 -0.89 -5.88
CA HIS A 42 -4.13 0.12 -6.25
C HIS A 42 -3.73 1.52 -5.76
N THR A 43 -3.34 1.66 -4.49
CA THR A 43 -2.86 2.94 -3.96
C THR A 43 -1.65 3.47 -4.72
N VAL A 44 -0.68 2.61 -5.05
CA VAL A 44 0.50 3.01 -5.83
C VAL A 44 0.11 3.46 -7.25
N ALA A 45 -0.86 2.81 -7.90
CA ALA A 45 -1.36 3.25 -9.20
C ALA A 45 -1.95 4.67 -9.13
N GLN A 46 -2.80 4.94 -8.13
CA GLN A 46 -3.37 6.27 -7.92
C GLN A 46 -2.30 7.33 -7.63
N VAL A 47 -1.26 6.97 -6.88
CA VAL A 47 -0.15 7.88 -6.57
C VAL A 47 0.63 8.25 -7.83
N LYS A 48 0.89 7.28 -8.71
CA LYS A 48 1.55 7.56 -10.00
C LYS A 48 0.75 8.58 -10.81
N GLU A 49 -0.56 8.38 -10.93
CA GLU A 49 -1.46 9.33 -11.60
C GLU A 49 -1.42 10.70 -10.92
N PHE A 50 -1.54 10.76 -9.59
CA PHE A 50 -1.51 11.99 -8.81
C PHE A 50 -0.21 12.79 -8.98
N THR A 51 0.93 12.11 -9.09
CA THR A 51 2.24 12.76 -9.26
C THR A 51 2.51 13.23 -10.70
N THR A 52 1.66 12.89 -11.66
CA THR A 52 1.84 13.29 -13.06
C THR A 52 1.76 14.81 -13.17
N GLY A 53 2.87 15.44 -13.60
CA GLY A 53 2.96 16.89 -13.74
C GLY A 53 3.06 17.66 -12.41
N ARG A 54 3.24 16.98 -11.27
CA ARG A 54 3.38 17.62 -9.95
C ARG A 54 4.72 17.26 -9.29
N PRO A 55 5.50 18.25 -8.79
CA PRO A 55 6.77 18.01 -8.12
C PRO A 55 6.57 17.51 -6.68
N VAL A 56 6.09 16.28 -6.52
CA VAL A 56 5.86 15.63 -5.23
C VAL A 56 6.82 14.45 -5.05
N SER A 57 7.54 14.41 -3.93
CA SER A 57 8.33 13.24 -3.55
C SER A 57 7.42 12.14 -2.97
N VAL A 58 7.67 10.88 -3.31
CA VAL A 58 6.88 9.74 -2.82
C VAL A 58 7.78 8.80 -2.02
N GLU A 59 7.35 8.47 -0.80
CA GLU A 59 7.99 7.47 0.06
C GLU A 59 6.98 6.41 0.47
N ILE A 60 7.41 5.15 0.50
CA ILE A 60 6.58 4.02 0.93
C ILE A 60 7.30 3.33 2.09
N HIS A 61 6.63 3.30 3.24
CA HIS A 61 7.12 2.66 4.46
C HIS A 61 6.23 1.49 4.79
N PHE A 62 6.82 0.34 5.12
CA PHE A 62 6.08 -0.84 5.52
C PHE A 62 6.63 -1.46 6.80
N ALA A 63 5.74 -2.00 7.62
CA ALA A 63 6.08 -2.68 8.86
C ALA A 63 5.03 -3.74 9.19
N GLY A 64 5.38 -4.69 10.06
CA GLY A 64 4.45 -5.60 10.71
C GLY A 64 3.67 -6.48 9.75
N GLY A 65 4.25 -7.65 9.47
CA GLY A 65 3.43 -8.85 9.31
C GLY A 65 2.86 -9.21 10.67
#